data_AF-A0A1J4KEJ6-F1
#
_entry.id   AF-A0A1J4KEJ6-F1
#
_cell.length_a   1.000
_cell.length_b   1.000
_cell.length_c   1.000
_cell.angle_alpha   90.00
_cell.angle_beta   90.00
_cell.angle_gamma   90.00
#
_symmetry.space_group_name_H-M   'P 1'
#
loop_
_entity.id
_entity.type
_entity.pdbx_description
1 polymer ?
#
loop_
_entity_poly.entity_id
_entity_poly.type
_entity_poly.pdbx_seq_one_letter_code
_entity_poly.pdbx_strand_id
1 'polypeptide(L)'
;MKIIGLDEFKKDIGILRYLQRKVISILSSEDDIISGKVDKLFGFLKSISISHNFGLYEGFLRILTHISIYFGVSQKAERKKRNQTIFFNILNELISQHSLKNAFHQTTLAFIFRKNKHFLLFLVQNGILDISFIIKEIASDKNFFLFFIPEIVEHSPQLFLKKMKDFKLTKDEIVKIYDKLNISIQDDLENEKLGEDEKETMNKNNSSQENNHVNQNEIRKEIHSQEEIAQIIRDDNLDLFIENISSNVDFDINSKILPSFLENNPDINHGQNGITVLEYSMAFGSMNIFRYLWVNKAEYSKQSLNYSIIGGNSEIIHTLEEKLNPDQDEQFYSSLFGTPNKSKFQFDEENYYKSIEYYQNEISEYFRNTIKMEPLEILNRLSFPEHIRQHKYAKFLFNGNQPEIIENISIFAQTSNFELFSEILDTESPFKKFLNTKIFSLLIPYIYEIITMYNMNNSSVTFYLLYQFICQQPGFDVNSKRHHILFYYSQLFFVHKRNIIFI
;
A
#
# COMPACT_ATOMS: atom_id res chain seq x y z
N MET A 1 37.83 -1.39 6.47
CA MET A 1 37.66 -2.26 5.29
C MET A 1 36.90 -1.41 4.28
N LYS A 2 37.31 -1.33 3.02
CA LYS A 2 36.55 -0.55 2.03
C LYS A 2 35.25 -1.29 1.74
N ILE A 3 34.10 -0.63 1.88
CA ILE A 3 32.81 -1.20 1.46
C ILE A 3 32.85 -1.31 -0.07
N ILE A 4 32.66 -2.52 -0.57
CA ILE A 4 32.67 -2.77 -2.02
C ILE A 4 31.29 -2.36 -2.56
N GLY A 5 31.25 -1.65 -3.69
CA GLY A 5 29.98 -1.29 -4.35
C GLY A 5 29.17 -0.17 -3.70
N LEU A 6 29.68 0.52 -2.65
CA LEU A 6 28.93 1.61 -2.00
C LEU A 6 28.60 2.76 -2.96
N ASP A 7 29.55 3.16 -3.80
CA ASP A 7 29.35 4.27 -4.75
C ASP A 7 28.31 3.92 -5.83
N GLU A 8 28.32 2.67 -6.30
CA GLU A 8 27.32 2.15 -7.24
C GLU A 8 25.94 2.08 -6.60
N PHE A 9 25.86 1.54 -5.37
CA PHE A 9 24.62 1.51 -4.61
C PHE A 9 24.05 2.92 -4.40
N LYS A 10 24.88 3.89 -3.99
CA LYS A 10 24.47 5.30 -3.85
C LYS A 10 23.98 5.89 -5.16
N LYS A 11 24.67 5.62 -6.27
CA LYS A 11 24.24 6.05 -7.60
C LYS A 11 22.86 5.48 -7.93
N ASP A 12 22.64 4.20 -7.67
CA ASP A 12 21.36 3.54 -7.96
C ASP A 12 20.21 4.08 -7.09
N ILE A 13 20.47 4.31 -5.79
CA ILE A 13 19.51 5.00 -4.91
C ILE A 13 19.22 6.42 -5.41
N GLY A 14 20.24 7.15 -5.88
CA GLY A 14 20.07 8.47 -6.47
C GLY A 14 19.17 8.47 -7.72
N ILE A 15 19.30 7.45 -8.58
CA ILE A 15 18.44 7.25 -9.75
C ILE A 15 16.99 6.96 -9.31
N LEU A 16 16.80 6.06 -8.35
CA LEU A 16 15.47 5.72 -7.82
C LEU A 16 14.79 6.91 -7.15
N ARG A 17 15.53 7.71 -6.37
CA ARG A 17 15.03 9.00 -5.84
C ARG A 17 14.55 9.91 -6.96
N TYR A 18 15.32 10.03 -8.04
CA TYR A 18 14.95 10.88 -9.17
C TYR A 18 13.68 10.38 -9.88
N LEU A 19 13.55 9.06 -10.07
CA LEU A 19 12.35 8.43 -10.64
C LEU A 19 11.12 8.66 -9.75
N GLN A 20 11.24 8.46 -8.43
CA GLN A 20 10.18 8.75 -7.46
C GLN A 20 9.69 10.19 -7.58
N ARG A 21 10.61 11.16 -7.54
CA ARG A 21 10.29 12.59 -7.67
C ARG A 21 9.63 12.93 -9.01
N LYS A 22 10.07 12.29 -10.11
CA LYS A 22 9.46 12.45 -11.43
C LYS A 22 8.00 11.99 -11.44
N VAL A 23 7.70 10.80 -10.92
CA VAL A 23 6.33 10.27 -10.86
C VAL A 23 5.46 11.17 -9.99
N ILE A 24 5.90 11.52 -8.78
CA ILE A 24 5.16 12.42 -7.88
C ILE A 24 4.90 13.78 -8.55
N SER A 25 5.91 14.34 -9.23
CA SER A 25 5.75 15.62 -9.95
C SER A 25 4.71 15.53 -11.06
N ILE A 26 4.64 14.41 -11.80
CA ILE A 26 3.61 14.18 -12.83
C ILE A 26 2.22 14.16 -12.18
N LEU A 27 2.01 13.37 -11.13
CA LEU A 27 0.71 13.22 -10.45
C LEU A 27 0.24 14.52 -9.77
N SER A 28 1.20 15.35 -9.36
CA SER A 28 0.93 16.66 -8.74
C SER A 28 0.60 17.76 -9.75
N SER A 29 0.79 17.53 -11.05
CA SER A 29 0.67 18.56 -12.09
C SER A 29 -0.76 18.83 -12.55
N GLU A 30 -0.92 20.00 -13.18
CA GLU A 30 -2.06 20.37 -14.01
C GLU A 30 -2.03 19.65 -15.37
N ASP A 31 -3.20 19.49 -16.00
CA ASP A 31 -3.39 18.61 -17.16
C ASP A 31 -2.56 19.00 -18.39
N ASP A 32 -2.35 20.30 -18.61
CA ASP A 32 -1.66 20.86 -19.78
C ASP A 32 -0.16 20.50 -19.84
N ILE A 33 0.46 20.25 -18.69
CA ILE A 33 1.89 19.93 -18.60
C ILE A 33 2.20 18.45 -18.37
N ILE A 34 1.18 17.60 -18.13
CA ILE A 34 1.37 16.19 -17.79
C ILE A 34 2.07 15.44 -18.92
N SER A 35 1.61 15.58 -20.17
CA SER A 35 2.19 14.87 -21.32
C SER A 35 3.69 15.12 -21.44
N GLY A 36 4.11 16.38 -21.41
CA GLY A 36 5.53 16.74 -21.52
C GLY A 36 6.39 16.25 -20.34
N LYS A 37 5.81 16.06 -19.15
CA LYS A 37 6.52 15.44 -18.02
C LYS A 37 6.60 13.92 -18.13
N VAL A 38 5.56 13.26 -18.65
CA VAL A 38 5.55 11.83 -18.95
C VAL A 38 6.60 11.50 -20.01
N ASP A 39 6.68 12.27 -21.10
CA ASP A 39 7.69 12.09 -22.14
C ASP A 39 9.13 12.21 -21.59
N LYS A 40 9.35 13.17 -20.68
CA LYS A 40 10.64 13.32 -19.98
C LYS A 40 10.96 12.13 -19.08
N LEU A 41 9.97 11.53 -18.44
CA LEU A 41 10.16 10.30 -17.66
C LEU A 41 10.56 9.15 -18.59
N PHE A 42 9.86 8.95 -19.71
CA PHE A 42 10.13 7.87 -20.66
C PHE A 42 11.51 8.03 -21.31
N GLY A 43 11.86 9.25 -21.74
CA GLY A 43 13.20 9.56 -22.23
C GLY A 43 14.29 9.24 -21.20
N PHE A 44 14.02 9.49 -19.92
CA PHE A 44 14.95 9.14 -18.85
C PHE A 44 15.08 7.62 -18.63
N LEU A 45 13.96 6.87 -18.59
CA LEU A 45 13.95 5.40 -18.49
C LEU A 45 14.79 4.75 -19.60
N LYS A 46 14.67 5.28 -20.82
CA LYS A 46 15.50 4.90 -21.97
C LYS A 46 16.97 5.25 -21.77
N SER A 47 17.28 6.45 -21.28
CA SER A 47 18.66 6.91 -21.10
C SER A 47 19.45 6.09 -20.06
N ILE A 48 18.77 5.58 -19.03
CA ILE A 48 19.38 4.72 -18.02
C ILE A 48 19.35 3.23 -18.41
N SER A 49 18.81 2.91 -19.58
CA SER A 49 18.63 1.54 -20.07
C SER A 49 18.00 0.64 -19.01
N ILE A 50 16.88 1.07 -18.41
CA ILE A 50 16.34 0.45 -17.17
C ILE A 50 16.19 -1.07 -17.25
N SER A 51 15.85 -1.61 -18.43
CA SER A 51 15.74 -3.07 -18.67
C SER A 51 17.04 -3.87 -18.47
N HIS A 52 18.20 -3.22 -18.51
CA HIS A 52 19.51 -3.83 -18.33
C HIS A 52 20.02 -3.78 -16.88
N ASN A 53 19.34 -3.05 -15.99
CA ASN A 53 19.65 -3.03 -14.56
C ASN A 53 18.44 -3.55 -13.78
N PHE A 54 18.44 -4.85 -13.50
CA PHE A 54 17.35 -5.52 -12.81
C PHE A 54 17.01 -4.87 -11.46
N GLY A 55 18.02 -4.48 -10.67
CA GLY A 55 17.80 -3.87 -9.37
C GLY A 55 17.12 -2.50 -9.46
N LEU A 56 17.57 -1.64 -10.39
CA LEU A 56 16.91 -0.36 -10.65
C LEU A 56 15.49 -0.54 -11.18
N TYR A 57 15.31 -1.50 -12.10
CA TYR A 57 14.00 -1.75 -12.68
C TYR A 57 13.01 -2.24 -11.62
N GLU A 58 13.41 -3.23 -10.83
CA GLU A 58 12.62 -3.78 -9.72
C GLU A 58 12.28 -2.70 -8.68
N GLY A 59 13.26 -1.89 -8.30
CA GLY A 59 13.07 -0.75 -7.41
C GLY A 59 12.06 0.25 -7.96
N PHE A 60 12.11 0.56 -9.26
CA PHE A 60 11.15 1.46 -9.89
C PHE A 60 9.73 0.90 -9.91
N LEU A 61 9.54 -0.40 -10.19
CA LEU A 61 8.22 -1.04 -10.14
C LEU A 61 7.61 -0.96 -8.73
N ARG A 62 8.43 -1.15 -7.68
CA ARG A 62 7.97 -0.99 -6.28
C ARG A 62 7.57 0.43 -5.95
N ILE A 63 8.36 1.43 -6.39
CA ILE A 63 8.00 2.85 -6.25
C ILE A 63 6.65 3.11 -6.92
N LEU A 64 6.45 2.60 -8.14
CA LEU A 64 5.21 2.77 -8.89
C LEU A 64 4.01 2.17 -8.13
N THR A 65 4.14 0.94 -7.63
CA THR A 65 3.11 0.31 -6.80
C THR A 65 2.84 1.10 -5.52
N HIS A 66 3.88 1.52 -4.80
CA HIS A 66 3.73 2.25 -3.55
C HIS A 66 3.02 3.59 -3.77
N ILE A 67 3.52 4.42 -4.69
CA ILE A 67 2.89 5.71 -5.02
C ILE A 67 1.43 5.51 -5.44
N SER A 68 1.11 4.47 -6.21
CA SER A 68 -0.28 4.22 -6.65
C SER A 68 -1.28 3.93 -5.52
N ILE A 69 -0.80 3.60 -4.32
CA ILE A 69 -1.62 3.28 -3.15
C ILE A 69 -1.65 4.43 -2.15
N TYR A 70 -0.50 5.07 -1.93
CA TYR A 70 -0.28 6.00 -0.82
C TYR A 70 -0.30 7.47 -1.24
N PHE A 71 -0.06 7.78 -2.52
CA PHE A 71 0.00 9.16 -2.99
C PHE A 71 -1.39 9.72 -3.33
N GLY A 72 -1.73 10.88 -2.76
CA GLY A 72 -2.92 11.63 -3.17
C GLY A 72 -4.24 10.96 -2.81
N VAL A 73 -4.31 10.27 -1.67
CA VAL A 73 -5.50 9.54 -1.23
C VAL A 73 -6.73 10.42 -1.04
N SER A 74 -6.57 11.67 -0.60
CA SER A 74 -7.67 12.65 -0.48
C SER A 74 -8.06 13.35 -1.79
N GLN A 75 -7.42 13.01 -2.92
CA GLN A 75 -7.75 13.67 -4.19
C GLN A 75 -9.17 13.33 -4.66
N LYS A 76 -9.80 14.28 -5.36
CA LYS A 76 -11.11 14.11 -6.00
C LYS A 76 -11.11 12.96 -7.02
N ALA A 77 -12.28 12.37 -7.26
CA ALA A 77 -12.46 11.21 -8.14
C ALA A 77 -11.88 11.42 -9.55
N GLU A 78 -12.11 12.59 -10.16
CA GLU A 78 -11.58 12.92 -11.49
C GLU A 78 -10.05 12.84 -11.55
N ARG A 79 -9.38 13.41 -10.53
CA ARG A 79 -7.92 13.40 -10.43
C ARG A 79 -7.37 11.99 -10.19
N LYS A 80 -8.08 11.15 -9.44
CA LYS A 80 -7.72 9.73 -9.25
C LYS A 80 -7.81 8.94 -10.55
N LYS A 81 -8.89 9.10 -11.31
CA LYS A 81 -9.06 8.47 -12.63
C LYS A 81 -7.95 8.91 -13.60
N ARG A 82 -7.60 10.19 -13.60
CA ARG A 82 -6.45 10.73 -14.33
C ARG A 82 -5.14 10.07 -13.91
N ASN A 83 -4.86 10.01 -12.61
CA ASN A 83 -3.66 9.38 -12.07
C ASN A 83 -3.56 7.89 -12.43
N GLN A 84 -4.68 7.15 -12.37
CA GLN A 84 -4.74 5.75 -12.79
C GLN A 84 -4.35 5.60 -14.28
N THR A 85 -4.83 6.49 -15.14
CA THR A 85 -4.46 6.54 -16.56
C THR A 85 -2.95 6.77 -16.74
N ILE A 86 -2.37 7.68 -15.95
CA ILE A 86 -0.92 7.93 -15.95
C ILE A 86 -0.14 6.68 -15.57
N PHE A 87 -0.56 5.96 -14.52
CA PHE A 87 0.09 4.72 -14.12
C PHE A 87 0.03 3.64 -15.21
N PHE A 88 -1.13 3.48 -15.87
CA PHE A 88 -1.26 2.54 -16.98
C PHE A 88 -0.41 2.94 -18.20
N ASN A 89 -0.27 4.23 -18.48
CA ASN A 89 0.64 4.71 -19.53
C ASN A 89 2.09 4.36 -19.20
N ILE A 90 2.52 4.54 -17.93
CA ILE A 90 3.86 4.13 -17.49
C ILE A 90 4.04 2.60 -17.64
N LEU A 91 3.07 1.78 -17.22
CA LEU A 91 3.15 0.33 -17.37
C LEU A 91 3.19 -0.09 -18.86
N ASN A 92 2.41 0.55 -19.72
CA ASN A 92 2.44 0.32 -21.18
C ASN A 92 3.81 0.64 -21.79
N GLU A 93 4.44 1.74 -21.38
CA GLU A 93 5.81 2.08 -21.79
C GLU A 93 6.80 0.99 -21.34
N LEU A 94 6.70 0.54 -20.09
CA LEU A 94 7.57 -0.51 -19.56
C LEU A 94 7.40 -1.85 -20.29
N ILE A 95 6.17 -2.21 -20.65
CA ILE A 95 5.85 -3.41 -21.43
C ILE A 95 6.42 -3.30 -22.84
N SER A 96 6.14 -2.20 -23.55
CA SER A 96 6.42 -2.06 -24.98
C SER A 96 7.87 -1.67 -25.28
N GLN A 97 8.45 -0.74 -24.51
CA GLN A 97 9.79 -0.19 -24.78
C GLN A 97 10.88 -0.76 -23.86
N HIS A 98 10.51 -1.30 -22.70
CA HIS A 98 11.47 -1.79 -21.71
C HIS A 98 11.31 -3.27 -21.36
N SER A 99 10.65 -4.04 -22.24
CA SER A 99 10.59 -5.51 -22.18
C SER A 99 10.21 -6.08 -20.81
N LEU A 100 9.28 -5.45 -20.09
CA LEU A 100 8.87 -5.85 -18.73
C LEU A 100 8.62 -7.36 -18.61
N LYS A 101 7.93 -7.95 -19.60
CA LYS A 101 7.59 -9.38 -19.67
C LYS A 101 8.82 -10.30 -19.67
N ASN A 102 9.91 -9.87 -20.31
CA ASN A 102 11.13 -10.67 -20.45
C ASN A 102 12.13 -10.38 -19.33
N ALA A 103 12.09 -9.17 -18.76
CA ALA A 103 12.98 -8.76 -17.68
C ALA A 103 12.65 -9.45 -16.34
N PHE A 104 11.40 -9.84 -16.13
CA PHE A 104 10.93 -10.43 -14.87
C PHE A 104 10.19 -11.74 -15.06
N HIS A 105 10.40 -12.66 -14.11
CA HIS A 105 9.51 -13.80 -13.99
C HIS A 105 8.13 -13.34 -13.48
N GLN A 106 7.07 -14.00 -13.94
CA GLN A 106 5.70 -13.64 -13.58
C GLN A 106 5.42 -13.66 -12.07
N THR A 107 6.03 -14.59 -11.32
CA THR A 107 5.93 -14.61 -9.85
C THR A 107 6.50 -13.35 -9.22
N THR A 108 7.59 -12.79 -9.77
CA THR A 108 8.20 -11.57 -9.26
C THR A 108 7.29 -10.38 -9.51
N LEU A 109 6.68 -10.29 -10.70
CA LEU A 109 5.69 -9.25 -11.00
C LEU A 109 4.45 -9.38 -10.10
N ALA A 110 3.90 -10.59 -9.96
CA ALA A 110 2.77 -10.85 -9.05
C ALA A 110 3.09 -10.41 -7.62
N PHE A 111 4.30 -10.71 -7.12
CA PHE A 111 4.74 -10.30 -5.79
C PHE A 111 4.88 -8.78 -5.66
N ILE A 112 5.50 -8.10 -6.63
CA ILE A 112 5.69 -6.64 -6.62
C ILE A 112 4.34 -5.92 -6.64
N PHE A 113 3.39 -6.41 -7.45
CA PHE A 113 2.10 -5.78 -7.65
C PHE A 113 0.99 -6.30 -6.72
N ARG A 114 1.28 -7.23 -5.81
CA ARG A 114 0.27 -7.91 -4.97
C ARG A 114 -0.65 -6.98 -4.18
N LYS A 115 -0.14 -5.82 -3.76
CA LYS A 115 -0.89 -4.81 -3.01
C LYS A 115 -1.80 -3.94 -3.90
N ASN A 116 -1.65 -3.98 -5.22
CA ASN A 116 -2.45 -3.20 -6.15
C ASN A 116 -3.20 -4.13 -7.12
N LYS A 117 -4.47 -4.41 -6.80
CA LYS A 117 -5.35 -5.29 -7.59
C LYS A 117 -5.56 -4.78 -9.02
N HIS A 118 -5.63 -3.47 -9.20
CA HIS A 118 -5.78 -2.83 -10.52
C HIS A 118 -4.55 -3.06 -11.41
N PHE A 119 -3.35 -3.00 -10.86
CA PHE A 119 -2.13 -3.30 -11.62
C PHE A 119 -2.03 -4.78 -11.96
N LEU A 120 -2.40 -5.67 -11.03
CA LEU A 120 -2.46 -7.10 -11.32
C LEU A 120 -3.46 -7.42 -12.44
N LEU A 121 -4.66 -6.86 -12.38
CA LEU A 121 -5.66 -7.00 -13.42
C LEU A 121 -5.15 -6.50 -14.77
N PHE A 122 -4.55 -5.32 -14.80
CA PHE A 122 -3.95 -4.75 -15.99
C PHE A 122 -2.89 -5.69 -16.61
N LEU A 123 -2.04 -6.31 -15.80
CA LEU A 123 -1.02 -7.24 -16.27
C LEU A 123 -1.60 -8.56 -16.79
N VAL A 124 -2.69 -9.05 -16.18
CA VAL A 124 -3.43 -10.22 -16.68
C VAL A 124 -4.06 -9.91 -18.05
N GLN A 125 -4.75 -8.78 -18.16
CA GLN A 125 -5.40 -8.35 -19.41
C GLN A 125 -4.41 -8.14 -20.57
N ASN A 126 -3.17 -7.75 -20.27
CA ASN A 126 -2.10 -7.59 -21.27
C ASN A 126 -1.28 -8.88 -21.50
N GLY A 127 -1.69 -10.02 -20.94
CA GLY A 127 -0.98 -11.30 -21.11
C GLY A 127 0.46 -11.29 -20.58
N ILE A 128 0.73 -10.42 -19.60
CA ILE A 128 2.01 -10.35 -18.88
C ILE A 128 2.01 -11.30 -17.69
N LEU A 129 0.86 -11.42 -17.02
CA LEU A 129 0.66 -12.29 -15.87
C LEU A 129 -0.42 -13.34 -16.16
N ASP A 130 -0.13 -14.60 -15.87
CA ASP A 130 -1.09 -15.68 -15.93
C ASP A 130 -2.06 -15.65 -14.73
N ILE A 131 -3.34 -15.88 -14.98
CA ILE A 131 -4.39 -15.83 -13.94
C ILE A 131 -4.14 -16.84 -12.80
N SER A 132 -3.38 -17.92 -13.03
CA SER A 132 -3.05 -18.90 -11.99
C SER A 132 -2.27 -18.30 -10.82
N PHE A 133 -1.53 -17.20 -11.03
CA PHE A 133 -0.88 -16.47 -9.95
C PHE A 133 -1.88 -15.73 -9.05
N ILE A 134 -2.93 -15.16 -9.65
CA ILE A 134 -4.04 -14.53 -8.92
C ILE A 134 -4.82 -15.59 -8.13
N ILE A 135 -5.10 -16.75 -8.74
CA ILE A 135 -5.80 -17.88 -8.12
C ILE A 135 -5.13 -18.36 -6.83
N LYS A 136 -3.79 -18.35 -6.77
CA LYS A 136 -3.05 -18.73 -5.55
C LYS A 136 -3.29 -17.76 -4.40
N GLU A 137 -3.36 -16.46 -4.68
CA GLU A 137 -3.60 -15.41 -3.68
C GLU A 137 -5.06 -15.38 -3.19
N ILE A 138 -6.02 -15.72 -4.08
CA ILE A 138 -7.46 -15.81 -3.77
C ILE A 138 -7.77 -16.80 -2.64
N ALA A 139 -6.91 -17.77 -2.40
CA ALA A 139 -7.17 -18.86 -1.46
C ALA A 139 -7.59 -18.37 -0.05
N SER A 140 -7.03 -17.25 0.40
CA SER A 140 -7.21 -16.69 1.75
C SER A 140 -7.92 -15.34 1.82
N ASP A 141 -8.15 -14.64 0.71
CA ASP A 141 -8.65 -13.26 0.71
C ASP A 141 -9.98 -13.12 -0.06
N LYS A 142 -11.05 -12.86 0.68
CA LYS A 142 -12.41 -12.62 0.14
C LYS A 142 -12.46 -11.37 -0.74
N ASN A 143 -11.79 -10.29 -0.36
CA ASN A 143 -11.81 -9.05 -1.13
C ASN A 143 -11.06 -9.22 -2.45
N PHE A 144 -9.94 -9.93 -2.41
CA PHE A 144 -9.21 -10.28 -3.61
C PHE A 144 -10.04 -11.20 -4.53
N PHE A 145 -10.76 -12.19 -3.97
CA PHE A 145 -11.73 -13.00 -4.72
C PHE A 145 -12.79 -12.15 -5.41
N LEU A 146 -13.48 -11.28 -4.65
CA LEU A 146 -14.57 -10.42 -5.17
C LEU A 146 -14.10 -9.52 -6.32
N PHE A 147 -12.88 -8.99 -6.25
CA PHE A 147 -12.32 -8.12 -7.29
C PHE A 147 -12.07 -8.83 -8.63
N PHE A 148 -11.64 -10.11 -8.56
CA PHE A 148 -11.29 -10.91 -9.73
C PHE A 148 -12.39 -11.89 -10.18
N ILE A 149 -13.62 -11.74 -9.68
CA ILE A 149 -14.75 -12.62 -10.08
C ILE A 149 -14.86 -12.75 -11.60
N PRO A 150 -14.87 -11.66 -12.41
CA PRO A 150 -15.02 -11.78 -13.85
C PRO A 150 -13.97 -12.72 -14.47
N GLU A 151 -12.70 -12.56 -14.09
CA GLU A 151 -11.59 -13.34 -14.62
C GLU A 151 -11.61 -14.80 -14.12
N ILE A 152 -12.01 -15.04 -12.86
CA ILE A 152 -12.10 -16.40 -12.30
C ILE A 152 -13.26 -17.17 -12.92
N VAL A 153 -14.40 -16.53 -13.13
CA VAL A 153 -15.57 -17.14 -13.76
C VAL A 153 -15.21 -17.60 -15.18
N GLU A 154 -14.50 -16.76 -15.93
CA GLU A 154 -14.05 -17.09 -17.28
C GLU A 154 -13.04 -18.26 -17.29
N HIS A 155 -12.04 -18.25 -16.40
CA HIS A 155 -10.92 -19.20 -16.46
C HIS A 155 -11.13 -20.47 -15.63
N SER A 156 -11.94 -20.43 -14.58
CA SER A 156 -12.10 -21.53 -13.61
C SER A 156 -13.47 -21.49 -12.89
N PRO A 157 -14.59 -21.75 -13.59
CA PRO A 157 -15.93 -21.74 -13.01
C PRO A 157 -16.08 -22.60 -11.74
N GLN A 158 -15.42 -23.76 -11.70
CA GLN A 158 -15.45 -24.66 -10.55
C GLN A 158 -14.79 -24.06 -9.30
N LEU A 159 -13.70 -23.32 -9.49
CA LEU A 159 -13.05 -22.60 -8.39
C LEU A 159 -13.95 -21.48 -7.87
N PHE A 160 -14.63 -20.76 -8.78
CA PHE A 160 -15.60 -19.73 -8.39
C PHE A 160 -16.70 -20.32 -7.50
N LEU A 161 -17.33 -21.43 -7.91
CA LEU A 161 -18.36 -22.11 -7.11
C LEU A 161 -17.84 -22.56 -5.74
N LYS A 162 -16.64 -23.14 -5.70
CA LYS A 162 -15.99 -23.52 -4.45
C LYS A 162 -15.76 -22.32 -3.55
N LYS A 163 -15.24 -21.21 -4.08
CA LYS A 163 -14.93 -20.01 -3.31
C LYS A 163 -16.17 -19.25 -2.85
N MET A 164 -17.24 -19.24 -3.65
CA MET A 164 -18.56 -18.78 -3.22
C MET A 164 -19.02 -19.51 -1.95
N LYS A 165 -18.88 -20.84 -1.92
CA LYS A 165 -19.19 -21.65 -0.74
C LYS A 165 -18.24 -21.38 0.43
N ASP A 166 -16.92 -21.33 0.19
CA ASP A 166 -15.90 -21.06 1.22
C ASP A 166 -16.16 -19.72 1.93
N PHE A 167 -16.50 -18.68 1.17
CA PHE A 167 -16.75 -17.32 1.69
C PHE A 167 -18.21 -17.05 2.07
N LYS A 168 -19.09 -18.06 1.95
CA LYS A 168 -20.54 -17.96 2.23
C LYS A 168 -21.21 -16.83 1.45
N LEU A 169 -20.83 -16.65 0.19
CA LEU A 169 -21.40 -15.67 -0.72
C LEU A 169 -22.60 -16.23 -1.46
N THR A 170 -23.61 -15.40 -1.67
CA THR A 170 -24.83 -15.70 -2.42
C THR A 170 -24.75 -15.09 -3.83
N LYS A 171 -25.48 -15.69 -4.79
CA LYS A 171 -25.55 -15.13 -6.15
C LYS A 171 -26.08 -13.70 -6.13
N ASP A 172 -27.08 -13.42 -5.30
CA ASP A 172 -27.70 -12.10 -5.18
C ASP A 172 -26.70 -11.04 -4.69
N GLU A 173 -25.80 -11.38 -3.77
CA GLU A 173 -24.71 -10.47 -3.37
C GLU A 173 -23.77 -10.17 -4.55
N ILE A 174 -23.40 -11.16 -5.35
CA ILE A 174 -22.55 -10.94 -6.53
C ILE A 174 -23.27 -10.13 -7.61
N VAL A 175 -24.55 -10.41 -7.83
CA VAL A 175 -25.39 -9.66 -8.76
C VAL A 175 -25.50 -8.21 -8.30
N LYS A 176 -25.71 -7.93 -7.00
CA LYS A 176 -25.71 -6.56 -6.47
C LYS A 176 -24.36 -5.85 -6.65
N ILE A 177 -23.24 -6.57 -6.58
CA ILE A 177 -21.91 -5.97 -6.74
C ILE A 177 -21.64 -5.60 -8.20
N TYR A 178 -22.03 -6.45 -9.15
CA TYR A 178 -21.67 -6.27 -10.55
C TYR A 178 -22.83 -5.86 -11.46
N ASP A 179 -24.04 -5.67 -10.90
CA ASP A 179 -25.38 -5.36 -11.46
C ASP A 179 -25.84 -6.19 -12.67
N LYS A 180 -24.91 -6.75 -13.45
CA LYS A 180 -25.07 -7.31 -14.81
C LYS A 180 -23.93 -8.27 -15.14
N LEU A 181 -23.46 -9.01 -14.14
CA LEU A 181 -22.79 -10.25 -14.44
C LEU A 181 -23.88 -11.17 -15.04
N ASN A 182 -24.04 -11.13 -16.37
CA ASN A 182 -24.81 -12.10 -17.18
C ASN A 182 -24.09 -13.45 -17.10
N ILE A 183 -23.86 -13.95 -15.88
CA ILE A 183 -23.29 -15.25 -15.72
C ILE A 183 -24.42 -16.22 -16.00
N SER A 184 -24.30 -16.94 -17.10
CA SER A 184 -25.08 -18.14 -17.39
C SER A 184 -24.74 -19.25 -16.38
N ILE A 185 -24.83 -18.97 -15.07
CA ILE A 185 -24.68 -19.98 -13.99
C ILE A 185 -25.96 -20.82 -13.88
N GLN A 186 -27.02 -20.48 -14.64
CA GLN A 186 -28.31 -21.15 -14.52
C GLN A 186 -28.27 -22.64 -14.87
N ASP A 187 -27.34 -23.11 -15.71
CA ASP A 187 -27.44 -24.49 -16.20
C ASP A 187 -26.67 -25.53 -15.36
N ASP A 188 -25.56 -25.22 -14.70
CA ASP A 188 -24.73 -26.28 -14.09
C ASP A 188 -25.02 -26.57 -12.61
N LEU A 189 -25.54 -25.61 -11.84
CA LEU A 189 -25.82 -25.80 -10.40
C LEU A 189 -27.16 -26.51 -10.11
N GLU A 190 -28.12 -26.41 -11.02
CA GLU A 190 -29.41 -27.12 -10.89
C GLU A 190 -29.33 -28.55 -11.47
N ASN A 191 -28.44 -28.78 -12.44
CA ASN A 191 -28.22 -30.09 -13.05
C ASN A 191 -27.51 -31.13 -12.15
N GLU A 192 -26.88 -30.73 -11.04
CA GLU A 192 -26.37 -31.67 -10.02
C GLU A 192 -27.45 -32.16 -9.03
N LYS A 193 -28.66 -31.60 -9.06
CA LYS A 193 -29.77 -32.00 -8.17
C LYS A 193 -30.97 -32.63 -8.86
N LEU A 194 -31.03 -32.64 -10.19
CA LEU A 194 -32.16 -33.18 -10.94
C LEU A 194 -31.78 -34.52 -11.59
N GLY A 195 -32.58 -35.54 -11.30
CA GLY A 195 -32.54 -36.83 -12.00
C GLY A 195 -32.80 -36.66 -13.50
N GLU A 196 -32.38 -37.64 -14.29
CA GLU A 196 -32.31 -37.57 -15.76
C GLU A 196 -33.65 -37.29 -16.48
N ASP A 197 -34.78 -37.30 -15.79
CA ASP A 197 -36.12 -37.24 -16.40
C ASP A 197 -36.72 -35.82 -16.58
N GLU A 198 -36.09 -34.74 -16.10
CA GLU A 198 -36.65 -33.36 -16.22
C GLU A 198 -35.91 -32.44 -17.21
N LYS A 199 -34.95 -32.97 -17.99
CA LYS A 199 -34.05 -32.17 -18.85
C LYS A 199 -34.65 -31.63 -20.17
N GLU A 200 -35.87 -32.02 -20.56
CA GLU A 200 -36.40 -31.68 -21.90
C GLU A 200 -37.28 -30.42 -21.99
N THR A 201 -37.63 -29.74 -20.90
CA THR A 201 -38.74 -28.75 -20.95
C THR A 201 -38.36 -27.26 -20.90
N MET A 202 -37.09 -26.86 -20.73
CA MET A 202 -36.75 -25.43 -20.48
C MET A 202 -36.07 -24.67 -21.64
N ASN A 203 -35.82 -25.27 -22.79
CA ASN A 203 -34.93 -24.65 -23.80
C ASN A 203 -35.61 -23.83 -24.91
N LYS A 204 -36.70 -23.10 -24.60
CA LYS A 204 -37.33 -22.15 -25.52
C LYS A 204 -37.92 -20.99 -24.75
N ASN A 205 -37.13 -19.93 -24.56
CA ASN A 205 -37.56 -18.52 -24.55
C ASN A 205 -36.41 -17.67 -23.98
N ASN A 206 -35.52 -17.18 -24.84
CA ASN A 206 -34.70 -16.00 -24.56
C ASN A 206 -34.11 -15.47 -25.87
N SER A 207 -34.91 -14.69 -26.60
CA SER A 207 -34.42 -13.80 -27.63
C SER A 207 -35.06 -12.44 -27.41
N SER A 208 -34.26 -11.39 -27.53
CA SER A 208 -34.57 -9.96 -27.48
C SER A 208 -34.88 -9.35 -26.09
N GLN A 209 -33.83 -9.01 -25.36
CA GLN A 209 -33.78 -7.76 -24.58
C GLN A 209 -32.49 -7.02 -24.92
N GLU A 210 -32.64 -5.79 -25.40
CA GLU A 210 -31.55 -4.92 -25.80
C GLU A 210 -30.74 -4.43 -24.58
N ASN A 211 -29.48 -4.83 -24.62
CA ASN A 211 -28.32 -4.48 -23.81
C ASN A 211 -28.23 -3.00 -23.38
N ASN A 212 -28.55 -2.73 -22.11
CA ASN A 212 -27.81 -1.74 -21.32
C ASN A 212 -26.73 -2.48 -20.53
N HIS A 213 -25.65 -2.93 -21.18
CA HIS A 213 -24.50 -3.48 -20.48
C HIS A 213 -23.78 -2.35 -19.74
N VAL A 214 -23.96 -2.26 -18.42
CA VAL A 214 -22.98 -1.57 -17.57
C VAL A 214 -21.69 -2.35 -17.72
N ASN A 215 -20.68 -1.70 -18.25
CA ASN A 215 -19.39 -2.31 -18.51
C ASN A 215 -18.80 -2.68 -17.15
N GLN A 216 -18.62 -3.98 -16.86
CA GLN A 216 -18.05 -4.49 -15.59
C GLN A 216 -16.71 -3.82 -15.23
N ASN A 217 -16.04 -3.23 -16.22
CA ASN A 217 -14.83 -2.46 -16.05
C ASN A 217 -15.05 -1.06 -15.43
N GLU A 218 -16.28 -0.57 -15.28
CA GLU A 218 -16.55 0.75 -14.72
C GLU A 218 -16.50 0.76 -13.19
N ILE A 219 -17.10 -0.24 -12.52
CA ILE A 219 -17.05 -0.33 -11.05
C ILE A 219 -15.61 -0.52 -10.57
N ARG A 220 -14.79 -1.27 -11.31
CA ARG A 220 -13.36 -1.46 -11.01
C ARG A 220 -12.46 -0.29 -11.43
N LYS A 221 -12.99 0.74 -12.09
CA LYS A 221 -12.27 2.03 -12.22
C LYS A 221 -12.37 2.83 -10.93
N GLU A 222 -13.43 2.61 -10.16
CA GLU A 222 -13.52 3.15 -8.81
C GLU A 222 -12.55 2.39 -7.90
N ILE A 223 -11.69 3.13 -7.21
CA ILE A 223 -10.65 2.58 -6.34
C ILE A 223 -11.03 2.61 -4.85
N HIS A 224 -12.27 3.01 -4.53
CA HIS A 224 -12.75 3.19 -3.15
C HIS A 224 -14.14 2.55 -2.93
N SER A 225 -14.60 2.55 -1.67
CA SER A 225 -15.94 2.06 -1.30
C SER A 225 -17.05 2.75 -2.11
N GLN A 226 -18.03 1.97 -2.56
CA GLN A 226 -19.22 2.45 -3.26
C GLN A 226 -20.39 2.73 -2.32
N GLU A 227 -20.22 2.55 -1.01
CA GLU A 227 -21.23 2.94 -0.03
C GLU A 227 -21.57 4.43 -0.17
N GLU A 228 -22.86 4.76 -0.16
CA GLU A 228 -23.35 6.12 -0.36
C GLU A 228 -22.72 7.11 0.62
N ILE A 229 -22.70 6.77 1.92
CA ILE A 229 -22.06 7.60 2.95
C ILE A 229 -20.57 7.81 2.68
N ALA A 230 -19.86 6.81 2.15
CA ALA A 230 -18.45 6.94 1.80
C ALA A 230 -18.25 7.87 0.61
N GLN A 231 -19.16 7.86 -0.39
CA GLN A 231 -19.14 8.80 -1.51
C GLN A 231 -19.38 10.23 -1.04
N ILE A 232 -20.42 10.44 -0.23
CA ILE A 232 -20.77 11.75 0.35
C ILE A 232 -19.58 12.33 1.14
N ILE A 233 -18.89 11.51 1.92
CA ILE A 233 -17.71 11.94 2.67
C ILE A 233 -16.58 12.34 1.71
N ARG A 234 -16.26 11.55 0.69
CA ARG A 234 -15.19 11.90 -0.26
C ARG A 234 -15.44 13.20 -1.01
N ASP A 235 -16.70 13.55 -1.24
CA ASP A 235 -17.09 14.80 -1.86
C ASP A 235 -17.21 15.97 -0.87
N ASP A 236 -17.05 15.70 0.43
CA ASP A 236 -17.22 16.63 1.56
C ASP A 236 -18.57 17.39 1.51
N ASN A 237 -19.63 16.70 1.07
CA ASN A 237 -20.96 17.27 0.91
C ASN A 237 -21.76 17.16 2.23
N LEU A 238 -21.67 18.20 3.06
CA LEU A 238 -22.32 18.23 4.37
C LEU A 238 -23.85 18.13 4.29
N ASP A 239 -24.48 18.74 3.29
CA ASP A 239 -25.94 18.76 3.17
C ASP A 239 -26.48 17.35 2.90
N LEU A 240 -25.91 16.65 1.92
CA LEU A 240 -26.25 15.24 1.65
C LEU A 240 -25.89 14.34 2.83
N PHE A 241 -24.82 14.64 3.55
CA PHE A 241 -24.45 13.90 4.75
C PHE A 241 -25.54 13.99 5.82
N ILE A 242 -26.02 15.20 6.11
CA ILE A 242 -27.09 15.43 7.09
C ILE A 242 -28.39 14.76 6.64
N GLU A 243 -28.74 14.85 5.36
CA GLU A 243 -29.92 14.17 4.80
C GLU A 243 -29.83 12.64 4.94
N ASN A 244 -28.67 12.06 4.59
CA ASN A 244 -28.44 10.61 4.65
C ASN A 244 -28.54 10.08 6.09
N ILE A 245 -27.89 10.73 7.05
CA ILE A 245 -27.94 10.29 8.46
C ILE A 245 -29.30 10.58 9.11
N SER A 246 -30.01 11.64 8.71
CA SER A 246 -31.34 11.96 9.27
C SER A 246 -32.41 10.98 8.77
N SER A 247 -32.21 10.44 7.56
CA SER A 247 -33.09 9.42 6.99
C SER A 247 -32.91 8.05 7.63
N ASN A 248 -31.78 7.82 8.32
CA ASN A 248 -31.46 6.60 9.02
C ASN A 248 -31.64 6.78 10.55
N VAL A 249 -32.81 6.39 11.05
CA VAL A 249 -33.23 6.57 12.46
C VAL A 249 -32.23 5.96 13.46
N ASP A 250 -31.51 4.91 13.06
CA ASP A 250 -30.56 4.19 13.89
C ASP A 250 -29.10 4.52 13.55
N PHE A 251 -28.84 5.65 12.87
CA PHE A 251 -27.48 6.04 12.52
C PHE A 251 -26.64 6.34 13.76
N ASP A 252 -25.60 5.55 13.95
CA ASP A 252 -24.56 5.80 14.93
C ASP A 252 -23.45 6.67 14.32
N ILE A 253 -23.13 7.79 14.97
CA ILE A 253 -22.02 8.67 14.57
C ILE A 253 -20.66 7.97 14.61
N ASN A 254 -20.55 6.91 15.42
CA ASN A 254 -19.37 6.05 15.55
C ASN A 254 -19.45 4.80 14.68
N SER A 255 -20.44 4.73 13.78
CA SER A 255 -20.52 3.68 12.77
C SER A 255 -19.25 3.64 11.90
N LYS A 256 -19.08 2.51 11.22
CA LYS A 256 -17.89 2.22 10.43
C LYS A 256 -18.25 2.00 8.98
N ILE A 257 -17.38 2.49 8.11
CA ILE A 257 -17.39 2.17 6.68
C ILE A 257 -16.66 0.86 6.50
N LEU A 258 -17.33 -0.11 5.91
CA LEU A 258 -16.79 -1.45 5.78
C LEU A 258 -15.66 -1.51 4.73
N PRO A 259 -14.73 -2.46 4.87
CA PRO A 259 -13.69 -2.70 3.88
C PRO A 259 -14.30 -2.96 2.50
N SER A 260 -13.78 -2.29 1.48
CA SER A 260 -14.21 -2.46 0.10
C SER A 260 -13.25 -3.36 -0.67
N PHE A 261 -13.79 -4.28 -1.46
CA PHE A 261 -12.98 -5.09 -2.36
C PHE A 261 -12.30 -4.26 -3.47
N LEU A 262 -12.70 -3.00 -3.68
CA LEU A 262 -12.09 -2.05 -4.61
C LEU A 262 -10.88 -1.32 -4.00
N GLU A 263 -10.85 -1.13 -2.69
CA GLU A 263 -9.80 -0.35 -2.02
C GLU A 263 -8.48 -1.12 -1.99
N ASN A 264 -7.40 -0.45 -2.41
CA ASN A 264 -6.04 -0.98 -2.39
C ASN A 264 -5.27 -0.53 -1.14
N ASN A 265 -5.65 0.61 -0.56
CA ASN A 265 -4.98 1.17 0.59
C ASN A 265 -5.26 0.34 1.86
N PRO A 266 -4.24 -0.29 2.47
CA PRO A 266 -4.46 -1.17 3.62
C PRO A 266 -4.81 -0.43 4.92
N ASP A 267 -4.49 0.87 5.04
CA ASP A 267 -4.86 1.66 6.22
C ASP A 267 -6.34 2.02 6.18
N ILE A 268 -6.90 2.25 4.99
CA ILE A 268 -8.34 2.53 4.78
C ILE A 268 -9.14 1.22 4.70
N ASN A 269 -8.63 0.22 4.00
CA ASN A 269 -9.27 -1.08 3.82
C ASN A 269 -8.99 -2.05 4.98
N HIS A 270 -8.91 -1.52 6.20
CA HIS A 270 -8.29 -2.23 7.31
C HIS A 270 -9.25 -3.23 8.00
N GLY A 271 -8.80 -4.48 8.08
CA GLY A 271 -9.42 -5.55 8.88
C GLY A 271 -10.81 -5.97 8.40
N GLN A 272 -11.55 -6.73 9.21
CA GLN A 272 -12.97 -7.04 8.94
C GLN A 272 -13.92 -5.95 9.44
N ASN A 273 -13.43 -5.03 10.28
CA ASN A 273 -14.26 -4.09 11.01
C ASN A 273 -14.36 -2.71 10.32
N GLY A 274 -13.53 -2.43 9.31
CA GLY A 274 -13.50 -1.13 8.65
C GLY A 274 -12.96 -0.01 9.55
N ILE A 275 -13.15 1.23 9.10
CA ILE A 275 -12.74 2.44 9.81
C ILE A 275 -13.96 3.31 10.13
N THR A 276 -13.90 4.14 11.18
CA THR A 276 -15.06 4.95 11.57
C THR A 276 -15.40 6.00 10.52
N VAL A 277 -16.64 6.48 10.51
CA VAL A 277 -17.06 7.62 9.66
C VAL A 277 -16.17 8.85 9.90
N LEU A 278 -15.77 9.09 11.16
CA LEU A 278 -14.81 10.14 11.51
C LEU A 278 -13.42 9.88 10.90
N GLU A 279 -12.87 8.68 11.06
CA GLU A 279 -11.57 8.31 10.48
C GLU A 279 -11.58 8.43 8.95
N TYR A 280 -12.68 8.02 8.30
CA TYR A 280 -12.85 8.16 6.87
C TYR A 280 -12.89 9.64 6.46
N SER A 281 -13.61 10.51 7.18
CA SER A 281 -13.60 11.95 6.92
C SER A 281 -12.21 12.56 7.03
N MET A 282 -11.40 12.10 8.00
CA MET A 282 -10.00 12.53 8.13
C MET A 282 -9.14 12.02 6.97
N ALA A 283 -9.27 10.75 6.58
CA ALA A 283 -8.50 10.12 5.51
C ALA A 283 -8.72 10.76 4.13
N PHE A 284 -9.89 11.35 3.90
CA PHE A 284 -10.22 12.06 2.67
C PHE A 284 -10.16 13.59 2.81
N GLY A 285 -9.77 14.11 3.97
CA GLY A 285 -9.62 15.54 4.21
C GLY A 285 -10.94 16.32 4.17
N SER A 286 -12.06 15.64 4.42
CA SER A 286 -13.44 16.13 4.35
C SER A 286 -13.74 17.04 5.54
N MET A 287 -13.29 18.30 5.46
CA MET A 287 -13.26 19.21 6.59
C MET A 287 -14.66 19.54 7.14
N ASN A 288 -15.65 19.70 6.27
CA ASN A 288 -17.00 20.07 6.70
C ASN A 288 -17.67 18.93 7.46
N ILE A 289 -17.57 17.71 6.93
CA ILE A 289 -18.11 16.54 7.60
C ILE A 289 -17.31 16.21 8.87
N PHE A 290 -15.98 16.32 8.84
CA PHE A 290 -15.14 16.18 10.03
C PHE A 290 -15.59 17.12 11.15
N ARG A 291 -15.78 18.42 10.87
CA ARG A 291 -16.27 19.40 11.87
C ARG A 291 -17.63 19.02 12.43
N TYR A 292 -18.55 18.56 11.58
CA TYR A 292 -19.87 18.10 12.04
C TYR A 292 -19.74 16.94 13.03
N LEU A 293 -18.98 15.91 12.67
CA LEU A 293 -18.75 14.73 13.52
C LEU A 293 -18.05 15.12 14.83
N TRP A 294 -17.08 16.02 14.72
CA TRP A 294 -16.30 16.52 15.85
C TRP A 294 -17.14 17.30 16.87
N VAL A 295 -18.01 18.20 16.41
CA VAL A 295 -18.95 18.96 17.27
C VAL A 295 -19.95 18.02 17.95
N ASN A 296 -20.39 16.98 17.23
CA ASN A 296 -21.27 15.95 17.75
C ASN A 296 -20.54 14.85 18.57
N LYS A 297 -19.27 15.11 18.96
CA LYS A 297 -18.49 14.27 19.88
C LYS A 297 -18.27 12.83 19.39
N ALA A 298 -18.08 12.64 18.09
CA ALA A 298 -17.63 11.37 17.54
C ALA A 298 -16.35 10.89 18.27
N GLU A 299 -16.30 9.60 18.57
CA GLU A 299 -15.18 8.98 19.27
C GLU A 299 -13.98 8.84 18.34
N TYR A 300 -12.79 9.06 18.91
CA TYR A 300 -11.53 8.85 18.22
C TYR A 300 -10.50 8.24 19.17
N SER A 301 -9.50 7.59 18.57
CA SER A 301 -8.41 6.89 19.23
C SER A 301 -7.07 7.52 18.85
N LYS A 302 -5.97 7.02 19.45
CA LYS A 302 -4.62 7.41 19.02
C LYS A 302 -4.39 7.04 17.55
N GLN A 303 -4.85 5.87 17.13
CA GLN A 303 -4.76 5.40 15.76
C GLN A 303 -5.53 6.30 14.79
N SER A 304 -6.62 6.93 15.27
CA SER A 304 -7.43 7.82 14.45
C SER A 304 -6.63 9.04 13.95
N LEU A 305 -5.59 9.46 14.68
CA LEU A 305 -4.68 10.54 14.26
C LEU A 305 -3.97 10.22 12.93
N ASN A 306 -3.67 8.95 12.66
CA ASN A 306 -3.02 8.55 11.40
C ASN A 306 -3.88 8.93 10.19
N TYR A 307 -5.21 8.89 10.29
CA TYR A 307 -6.07 9.23 9.17
C TYR A 307 -6.07 10.73 8.84
N SER A 308 -5.85 11.61 9.82
CA SER A 308 -5.68 13.05 9.55
C SER A 308 -4.44 13.34 8.69
N ILE A 309 -3.40 12.52 8.88
CA ILE A 309 -2.15 12.57 8.14
C ILE A 309 -2.34 12.00 6.74
N ILE A 310 -3.04 10.86 6.62
CA ILE A 310 -3.40 10.25 5.34
C ILE A 310 -4.12 11.26 4.45
N GLY A 311 -5.11 11.97 4.99
CA GLY A 311 -5.87 12.97 4.23
C GLY A 311 -5.08 14.24 3.90
N GLY A 312 -4.04 14.55 4.66
CA GLY A 312 -3.16 15.68 4.40
C GLY A 312 -3.80 17.05 4.66
N ASN A 313 -4.88 17.11 5.43
CA ASN A 313 -5.57 18.37 5.73
C ASN A 313 -4.97 18.99 7.02
N SER A 314 -4.18 20.04 6.87
CA SER A 314 -3.51 20.73 7.99
C SER A 314 -4.49 21.33 9.00
N GLU A 315 -5.69 21.72 8.56
CA GLU A 315 -6.71 22.27 9.45
C GLU A 315 -7.29 21.20 10.38
N ILE A 316 -7.48 19.97 9.88
CA ILE A 316 -7.86 18.82 10.71
C ILE A 316 -6.77 18.55 11.75
N ILE A 317 -5.50 18.54 11.34
CA ILE A 317 -4.36 18.30 12.24
C ILE A 317 -4.33 19.36 13.35
N HIS A 318 -4.38 20.64 13.01
CA HIS A 318 -4.38 21.72 14.01
C HIS A 318 -5.62 21.68 14.90
N THR A 319 -6.79 21.32 14.38
CA THR A 319 -8.01 21.15 15.21
C THR A 319 -7.83 20.05 16.27
N LEU A 320 -7.15 18.96 15.92
CA LEU A 320 -6.82 17.87 16.84
C LEU A 320 -5.75 18.28 17.86
N GLU A 321 -4.85 19.20 17.49
CA GLU A 321 -3.80 19.74 18.35
C GLU A 321 -4.27 20.84 19.31
N GLU A 322 -5.14 21.77 18.90
CA GLU A 322 -5.54 22.90 19.74
C GLU A 322 -6.22 22.47 21.04
N LYS A 323 -6.95 21.34 21.03
CA LYS A 323 -7.48 20.74 22.26
C LYS A 323 -6.40 20.14 23.18
N LEU A 324 -5.13 20.04 22.77
CA LEU A 324 -4.03 19.51 23.60
C LEU A 324 -3.47 20.50 24.63
N ASN A 325 -3.72 21.81 24.48
CA ASN A 325 -3.13 22.86 25.31
C ASN A 325 -4.17 23.50 26.27
N PRO A 326 -4.38 22.96 27.48
CA PRO A 326 -5.19 23.59 28.52
C PRO A 326 -4.46 24.68 29.32
N ASP A 327 -3.20 24.98 28.99
CA ASP A 327 -2.31 25.78 29.85
C ASP A 327 -2.57 27.30 29.83
N GLN A 328 -3.68 27.76 29.24
CA GLN A 328 -4.18 29.12 29.43
C GLN A 328 -5.62 29.06 29.96
N ASP A 329 -5.77 29.29 31.27
CA ASP A 329 -7.01 29.43 32.03
C ASP A 329 -7.82 28.16 32.38
N GLU A 330 -7.14 27.14 32.90
CA GLU A 330 -7.71 25.90 33.44
C GLU A 330 -8.75 26.13 34.57
N GLN A 331 -8.61 27.20 35.38
CA GLN A 331 -9.54 27.49 36.48
C GLN A 331 -10.84 28.19 36.06
N PHE A 332 -10.83 29.00 34.99
CA PHE A 332 -12.01 29.75 34.58
C PHE A 332 -12.98 28.85 33.80
N TYR A 333 -12.47 28.06 32.83
CA TYR A 333 -13.30 27.21 31.98
C TYR A 333 -13.90 25.99 32.70
N SER A 334 -13.17 25.37 33.63
CA SER A 334 -13.68 24.23 34.41
C SER A 334 -14.90 24.59 35.27
N SER A 335 -15.06 25.87 35.62
CA SER A 335 -16.14 26.34 36.50
C SER A 335 -17.44 26.67 35.77
N LEU A 336 -17.37 27.07 34.49
CA LEU A 336 -18.55 27.45 33.69
C LEU A 336 -19.06 26.35 32.77
N PHE A 337 -18.19 25.49 32.23
CA PHE A 337 -18.55 24.60 31.11
C PHE A 337 -18.24 23.10 31.33
N GLY A 338 -17.81 22.73 32.54
CA GLY A 338 -17.28 21.39 32.80
C GLY A 338 -15.87 21.23 32.25
N THR A 339 -15.13 20.23 32.75
CA THR A 339 -13.71 20.01 32.45
C THR A 339 -13.42 20.09 30.94
N PRO A 340 -12.51 20.97 30.48
CA PRO A 340 -12.11 21.00 29.09
C PRO A 340 -11.53 19.63 28.72
N ASN A 341 -12.07 19.02 27.66
CA ASN A 341 -11.52 17.82 27.05
C ASN A 341 -10.12 18.16 26.51
N LYS A 342 -9.09 17.99 27.34
CA LYS A 342 -7.71 17.84 26.89
C LYS A 342 -7.73 16.76 25.81
N SER A 343 -7.21 17.06 24.62
CA SER A 343 -7.10 16.06 23.57
C SER A 343 -6.37 14.86 24.15
N LYS A 344 -6.98 13.70 23.99
CA LYS A 344 -6.57 12.48 24.68
C LYS A 344 -5.23 11.95 24.18
N PHE A 345 -4.76 12.42 23.01
CA PHE A 345 -3.63 11.85 22.28
C PHE A 345 -2.79 12.92 21.60
N GLN A 346 -1.48 12.87 21.80
CA GLN A 346 -0.51 13.72 21.10
C GLN A 346 0.00 13.02 19.83
N PHE A 347 0.30 13.81 18.81
CA PHE A 347 1.05 13.32 17.65
C PHE A 347 2.45 12.89 18.09
N ASP A 348 2.90 11.74 17.60
CA ASP A 348 4.19 11.16 17.94
C ASP A 348 5.00 10.77 16.70
N GLU A 349 6.11 10.09 16.92
CA GLU A 349 7.02 9.66 15.87
C GLU A 349 6.34 8.76 14.80
N GLU A 350 5.35 7.95 15.19
CA GLU A 350 4.61 7.09 14.25
C GLU A 350 3.83 7.96 13.25
N ASN A 351 3.27 9.06 13.73
CA ASN A 351 2.58 10.04 12.90
C ASN A 351 3.55 10.72 11.92
N TYR A 352 4.79 11.04 12.36
CA TYR A 352 5.83 11.52 11.45
C TYR A 352 6.12 10.51 10.33
N TYR A 353 6.31 9.23 10.65
CA TYR A 353 6.55 8.21 9.60
C TYR A 353 5.38 8.00 8.67
N LYS A 354 4.17 8.02 9.20
CA LYS A 354 2.95 7.97 8.39
C LYS A 354 2.89 9.13 7.40
N SER A 355 3.32 10.33 7.78
CA SER A 355 3.37 11.49 6.88
C SER A 355 4.35 11.29 5.73
N ILE A 356 5.51 10.66 5.99
CA ILE A 356 6.51 10.34 4.96
C ILE A 356 6.02 9.24 4.02
N GLU A 357 5.35 8.21 4.55
CA GLU A 357 4.78 7.10 3.78
C GLU A 357 3.75 7.59 2.75
N TYR A 358 2.93 8.58 3.14
CA TYR A 358 1.88 9.20 2.32
C TYR A 358 2.35 10.43 1.53
N TYR A 359 3.66 10.74 1.55
CA TYR A 359 4.25 11.88 0.83
C TYR A 359 3.65 13.23 1.20
N GLN A 360 3.26 13.41 2.46
CA GLN A 360 2.69 14.63 3.00
C GLN A 360 3.79 15.59 3.46
N ASN A 361 4.57 16.11 2.51
CA ASN A 361 5.83 16.82 2.79
C ASN A 361 5.69 17.96 3.79
N GLU A 362 4.64 18.78 3.68
CA GLU A 362 4.39 19.91 4.59
C GLU A 362 4.12 19.44 6.02
N ILE A 363 3.35 18.36 6.18
CA ILE A 363 3.05 17.75 7.48
C ILE A 363 4.30 17.05 8.04
N SER A 364 5.09 16.39 7.20
CA SER A 364 6.37 15.79 7.60
C SER A 364 7.34 16.83 8.12
N GLU A 365 7.44 17.98 7.44
CA GLU A 365 8.28 19.10 7.88
C GLU A 365 7.78 19.70 9.18
N TYR A 366 6.46 19.89 9.30
CA TYR A 366 5.82 20.34 10.54
C TYR A 366 6.17 19.42 11.72
N PHE A 367 5.91 18.11 11.60
CA PHE A 367 6.22 17.14 12.64
C PHE A 367 7.70 17.00 12.94
N ARG A 368 8.58 17.13 11.96
CA ARG A 368 10.04 17.16 12.18
C ARG A 368 10.45 18.30 13.11
N ASN A 369 9.74 19.43 13.06
CA ASN A 369 10.04 20.61 13.87
C ASN A 369 9.35 20.60 15.25
N THR A 370 8.19 19.95 15.37
CA THR A 370 7.37 19.99 16.59
C THR A 370 7.54 18.76 17.47
N ILE A 371 7.77 17.58 16.89
CA ILE A 371 7.90 16.33 17.63
C ILE A 371 9.36 16.18 18.08
N LYS A 372 9.57 16.15 19.40
CA LYS A 372 10.87 15.76 19.96
C LYS A 372 11.08 14.27 19.70
N MET A 373 11.85 13.96 18.65
CA MET A 373 12.27 12.59 18.37
C MET A 373 13.38 12.22 19.36
N GLU A 374 13.03 11.41 20.36
CA GLU A 374 14.03 10.74 21.18
C GLU A 374 14.62 9.58 20.36
N PRO A 375 15.95 9.52 20.14
CA PRO A 375 16.58 8.56 19.21
C PRO A 375 16.33 7.05 19.47
N LEU A 376 15.57 6.65 20.49
CA LEU A 376 15.57 5.30 21.06
C LEU A 376 14.22 4.55 21.06
N GLU A 377 13.08 5.19 20.73
CA GLU A 377 11.77 4.52 20.87
C GLU A 377 11.49 3.44 19.81
N ILE A 378 11.98 3.59 18.57
CA ILE A 378 11.74 2.60 17.50
C ILE A 378 12.25 1.22 17.87
N LEU A 379 13.43 1.12 18.48
CA LEU A 379 14.06 -0.18 18.80
C LEU A 379 13.24 -1.03 19.77
N ASN A 380 12.48 -0.39 20.66
CA ASN A 380 11.58 -1.08 21.57
C ASN A 380 10.29 -1.57 20.89
N ARG A 381 9.89 -0.92 19.80
CA ARG A 381 8.68 -1.25 19.02
C ARG A 381 8.94 -2.31 17.95
N LEU A 382 10.15 -2.36 17.39
CA LEU A 382 10.57 -3.45 16.52
C LEU A 382 10.70 -4.72 17.37
N SER A 383 9.68 -5.58 17.32
CA SER A 383 9.62 -6.86 18.03
C SER A 383 10.61 -7.87 17.43
N PHE A 384 11.90 -7.57 17.52
CA PHE A 384 12.96 -8.48 17.12
C PHE A 384 12.82 -9.78 17.92
N PRO A 385 12.92 -10.95 17.27
CA PRO A 385 13.05 -12.22 17.96
C PRO A 385 14.10 -12.14 19.05
N GLU A 386 13.81 -12.77 20.19
CA GLU A 386 14.64 -12.71 21.39
C GLU A 386 16.10 -13.12 21.12
N HIS A 387 16.32 -14.07 20.20
CA HIS A 387 17.66 -14.51 19.79
C HIS A 387 18.47 -13.43 19.05
N ILE A 388 17.81 -12.53 18.31
CA ILE A 388 18.46 -11.37 17.69
C ILE A 388 18.84 -10.39 18.79
N ARG A 389 17.91 -10.03 19.69
CA ARG A 389 18.17 -9.07 20.77
C ARG A 389 19.32 -9.48 21.69
N GLN A 390 19.42 -10.77 22.00
CA GLN A 390 20.47 -11.31 22.88
C GLN A 390 21.84 -11.43 22.20
N HIS A 391 21.93 -11.29 20.87
CA HIS A 391 23.18 -11.44 20.16
C HIS A 391 24.17 -10.31 20.50
N LYS A 392 25.46 -10.62 20.76
CA LYS A 392 26.47 -9.63 21.19
C LYS A 392 26.58 -8.40 20.27
N TYR A 393 26.43 -8.59 18.97
CA TYR A 393 26.49 -7.51 17.98
C TYR A 393 25.17 -6.75 17.81
N ALA A 394 24.03 -7.43 17.97
CA ALA A 394 22.76 -6.77 18.11
C ALA A 394 22.78 -5.89 19.36
N LYS A 395 23.24 -6.41 20.50
CA LYS A 395 23.47 -5.63 21.72
C LYS A 395 24.42 -4.45 21.50
N PHE A 396 25.36 -4.53 20.54
CA PHE A 396 26.18 -3.39 20.14
C PHE A 396 25.37 -2.34 19.35
N LEU A 397 24.52 -2.74 18.41
CA LEU A 397 23.60 -1.82 17.72
C LEU A 397 22.54 -1.22 18.66
N PHE A 398 21.98 -2.04 19.55
CA PHE A 398 20.91 -1.68 20.48
C PHE A 398 21.41 -0.89 21.70
N ASN A 399 22.59 -1.22 22.24
CA ASN A 399 23.13 -0.57 23.45
C ASN A 399 24.26 0.42 23.16
N GLY A 400 24.82 0.43 21.95
CA GLY A 400 25.96 1.25 21.58
C GLY A 400 25.55 2.49 20.81
N ASN A 401 24.91 3.47 21.45
CA ASN A 401 24.71 4.87 20.99
C ASN A 401 24.45 5.12 19.49
N GLN A 402 23.92 4.17 18.72
CA GLN A 402 23.67 4.32 17.28
C GLN A 402 22.29 3.78 16.85
N PRO A 403 21.20 4.07 17.60
CA PRO A 403 19.86 3.58 17.31
C PRO A 403 19.31 4.10 15.96
N GLU A 404 19.77 5.28 15.56
CA GLU A 404 19.43 5.96 14.31
C GLU A 404 19.66 5.10 13.05
N ILE A 405 20.60 4.14 13.09
CA ILE A 405 20.88 3.26 11.94
C ILE A 405 19.71 2.33 11.65
N ILE A 406 19.21 1.67 12.70
CA ILE A 406 18.11 0.70 12.58
C ILE A 406 16.82 1.44 12.27
N GLU A 407 16.61 2.60 12.89
CA GLU A 407 15.55 3.54 12.57
C GLU A 407 15.57 3.88 11.08
N ASN A 408 16.68 4.39 10.55
CA ASN A 408 16.80 4.75 9.13
C ASN A 408 16.53 3.58 8.17
N ILE A 409 17.00 2.38 8.51
CA ILE A 409 16.71 1.16 7.74
C ILE A 409 15.22 0.81 7.84
N SER A 410 14.62 0.91 9.03
CA SER A 410 13.21 0.63 9.27
C SER A 410 12.31 1.61 8.55
N ILE A 411 12.59 2.91 8.61
CA ILE A 411 11.83 3.94 7.90
C ILE A 411 11.89 3.68 6.41
N PHE A 412 13.07 3.40 5.86
CA PHE A 412 13.19 3.02 4.46
C PHE A 412 12.41 1.74 4.13
N ALA A 413 12.50 0.73 5.00
CA ALA A 413 11.77 -0.54 4.86
C ALA A 413 10.24 -0.40 4.95
N GLN A 414 9.75 0.62 5.65
CA GLN A 414 8.32 0.87 5.80
C GLN A 414 7.79 1.78 4.68
N THR A 415 8.47 2.89 4.42
CA THR A 415 7.95 3.96 3.56
C THR A 415 8.25 3.77 2.08
N SER A 416 9.22 2.91 1.72
CA SER A 416 9.78 2.85 0.35
C SER A 416 10.19 4.23 -0.20
N ASN A 417 10.48 5.20 0.67
CA ASN A 417 10.75 6.57 0.29
C ASN A 417 12.26 6.75 0.03
N PHE A 418 12.63 6.74 -1.25
CA PHE A 418 14.02 6.86 -1.71
C PHE A 418 14.60 8.25 -1.51
N GLU A 419 13.76 9.27 -1.35
CA GLU A 419 14.22 10.62 -1.06
C GLU A 419 14.88 10.67 0.32
N LEU A 420 14.16 10.20 1.33
CA LEU A 420 14.65 10.13 2.70
C LEU A 420 15.87 9.20 2.79
N PHE A 421 15.82 8.03 2.16
CA PHE A 421 16.95 7.09 2.20
C PHE A 421 18.21 7.66 1.55
N SER A 422 18.07 8.41 0.45
CA SER A 422 19.21 9.10 -0.15
C SER A 422 19.73 10.23 0.75
N GLU A 423 18.87 11.00 1.41
CA GLU A 423 19.27 12.04 2.37
C GLU A 423 20.11 11.45 3.51
N ILE A 424 19.67 10.30 4.04
CA ILE A 424 20.40 9.53 5.07
C ILE A 424 21.78 9.08 4.57
N LEU A 425 21.90 8.68 3.30
CA LEU A 425 23.16 8.23 2.69
C LEU A 425 24.13 9.38 2.36
N ASP A 426 23.60 10.57 2.03
CA ASP A 426 24.37 11.73 1.56
C ASP A 426 24.93 12.54 2.74
N THR A 427 24.12 12.74 3.79
CA THR A 427 24.50 13.48 5.00
C THR A 427 25.65 12.79 5.76
N GLU A 428 26.44 13.54 6.55
CA GLU A 428 27.39 12.99 7.54
C GLU A 428 26.67 12.33 8.73
N SER A 429 25.58 11.63 8.43
CA SER A 429 24.73 10.93 9.37
C SER A 429 25.53 9.84 10.10
N PRO A 430 25.10 9.48 11.31
CA PRO A 430 25.59 8.29 12.00
C PRO A 430 25.50 7.04 11.12
N PHE A 431 24.51 6.94 10.23
CA PHE A 431 24.43 5.87 9.24
C PHE A 431 25.61 5.85 8.25
N LYS A 432 25.96 6.99 7.64
CA LYS A 432 27.12 7.08 6.73
C LYS A 432 28.43 6.78 7.47
N LYS A 433 28.59 7.32 8.68
CA LYS A 433 29.75 7.02 9.54
C LYS A 433 29.82 5.53 9.87
N PHE A 434 28.68 4.93 10.21
CA PHE A 434 28.53 3.53 10.52
C PHE A 434 28.90 2.62 9.35
N LEU A 435 28.39 2.89 8.15
CA LEU A 435 28.76 2.17 6.93
C LEU A 435 30.30 2.11 6.81
N ASN A 436 30.99 3.23 7.04
CA ASN A 436 32.45 3.30 6.94
C ASN A 436 33.23 2.60 8.07
N THR A 437 32.56 2.05 9.09
CA THR A 437 33.23 1.35 10.19
C THR A 437 33.57 -0.10 9.85
N LYS A 438 34.59 -0.66 10.54
CA LYS A 438 34.82 -2.12 10.55
C LYS A 438 33.67 -2.91 11.17
N ILE A 439 32.79 -2.25 11.91
CA ILE A 439 31.67 -2.87 12.59
C ILE A 439 30.57 -3.22 11.59
N PHE A 440 30.36 -2.39 10.56
CA PHE A 440 29.42 -2.70 9.48
C PHE A 440 29.67 -4.08 8.89
N SER A 441 30.92 -4.42 8.55
CA SER A 441 31.25 -5.73 7.99
C SER A 441 30.91 -6.90 8.91
N LEU A 442 30.95 -6.70 10.24
CA LEU A 442 30.56 -7.71 11.23
C LEU A 442 29.03 -7.82 11.37
N LEU A 443 28.31 -6.78 10.99
CA LEU A 443 26.87 -6.65 11.15
C LEU A 443 26.06 -7.05 9.92
N ILE A 444 26.69 -7.15 8.75
CA ILE A 444 26.01 -7.52 7.50
C ILE A 444 25.08 -8.73 7.63
N PRO A 445 25.47 -9.85 8.26
CA PRO A 445 24.56 -10.99 8.41
C PRO A 445 23.29 -10.67 9.20
N TYR A 446 23.39 -9.78 10.19
CA TYR A 446 22.26 -9.36 11.02
C TYR A 446 21.42 -8.31 10.31
N ILE A 447 22.04 -7.36 9.61
CA ILE A 447 21.31 -6.40 8.77
C ILE A 447 20.50 -7.15 7.72
N TYR A 448 21.07 -8.18 7.12
CA TYR A 448 20.37 -9.07 6.20
C TYR A 448 19.20 -9.82 6.87
N GLU A 449 19.40 -10.37 8.06
CA GLU A 449 18.34 -11.05 8.84
C GLU A 449 17.21 -10.09 9.21
N ILE A 450 17.55 -8.87 9.66
CA ILE A 450 16.60 -7.80 9.96
C ILE A 450 15.80 -7.45 8.71
N ILE A 451 16.49 -7.14 7.60
CA ILE A 451 15.85 -6.83 6.32
C ILE A 451 14.94 -7.98 5.90
N THR A 452 15.40 -9.24 5.95
CA THR A 452 14.59 -10.37 5.51
C THR A 452 13.36 -10.58 6.39
N MET A 453 13.50 -10.43 7.71
CA MET A 453 12.39 -10.51 8.65
C MET A 453 11.36 -9.41 8.38
N TYR A 454 11.81 -8.17 8.15
CA TYR A 454 10.93 -7.08 7.74
C TYR A 454 10.26 -7.38 6.40
N ASN A 455 11.01 -7.87 5.42
CA ASN A 455 10.49 -8.17 4.09
C ASN A 455 9.46 -9.31 4.09
N MET A 456 9.62 -10.31 4.96
CA MET A 456 8.65 -11.39 5.12
C MET A 456 7.34 -10.88 5.74
N ASN A 457 7.43 -9.97 6.71
CA ASN A 457 6.26 -9.43 7.40
C ASN A 457 5.61 -8.25 6.65
N ASN A 458 6.41 -7.48 5.91
CA ASN A 458 6.00 -6.31 5.14
C ASN A 458 6.34 -6.53 3.67
N SER A 459 5.32 -6.89 2.88
CA SER A 459 5.33 -6.99 1.41
C SER A 459 6.08 -5.91 0.65
N SER A 460 6.16 -4.73 1.25
CA SER A 460 6.53 -3.49 0.58
C SER A 460 7.99 -3.53 0.16
N VAL A 461 8.86 -4.16 0.95
CA VAL A 461 10.29 -4.04 0.72
C VAL A 461 10.91 -5.39 0.49
N THR A 462 11.51 -5.54 -0.69
CA THR A 462 12.81 -6.20 -0.81
C THR A 462 13.44 -5.58 -2.02
N PHE A 463 14.40 -4.68 -1.85
CA PHE A 463 15.15 -4.20 -2.99
C PHE A 463 16.23 -5.21 -3.31
N TYR A 464 16.14 -5.79 -4.51
CA TYR A 464 17.23 -6.59 -5.06
C TYR A 464 18.55 -5.81 -5.02
N LEU A 465 18.51 -4.48 -5.14
CA LEU A 465 19.68 -3.60 -4.97
C LEU A 465 20.34 -3.73 -3.59
N LEU A 466 19.57 -3.73 -2.51
CA LEU A 466 20.12 -3.84 -1.16
C LEU A 466 20.68 -5.25 -0.93
N TYR A 467 20.01 -6.27 -1.44
CA TYR A 467 20.50 -7.65 -1.47
C TYR A 467 21.84 -7.76 -2.23
N GLN A 468 21.91 -7.22 -3.44
CA GLN A 468 23.10 -7.23 -4.28
C GLN A 468 24.26 -6.50 -3.60
N PHE A 469 23.99 -5.32 -3.02
CA PHE A 469 24.98 -4.56 -2.26
C PHE A 469 25.52 -5.34 -1.05
N ILE A 470 24.66 -6.01 -0.30
CA ILE A 470 25.06 -6.86 0.83
C ILE A 470 25.92 -8.05 0.35
N CYS A 471 25.52 -8.71 -0.73
CA CYS A 471 26.23 -9.87 -1.27
C CYS A 471 27.62 -9.54 -1.84
N GLN A 472 27.89 -8.28 -2.19
CA GLN A 472 29.21 -7.82 -2.64
C GLN A 472 30.19 -7.63 -1.48
N GLN A 473 29.74 -7.65 -0.23
CA GLN A 473 30.60 -7.35 0.90
C GLN A 473 31.52 -8.52 1.28
N PRO A 474 32.81 -8.26 1.56
CA PRO A 474 33.76 -9.31 1.90
C PRO A 474 33.38 -9.98 3.23
N GLY A 475 33.41 -11.32 3.25
CA GLY A 475 33.06 -12.13 4.42
C GLY A 475 31.57 -12.50 4.52
N PHE A 476 30.72 -12.00 3.61
CA PHE A 476 29.37 -12.51 3.47
C PHE A 476 29.38 -13.79 2.63
N ASP A 477 29.06 -14.92 3.27
CA ASP A 477 28.92 -16.20 2.58
C ASP A 477 27.43 -16.53 2.41
N VAL A 478 26.95 -16.40 1.17
CA VAL A 478 25.57 -16.72 0.77
C VAL A 478 25.23 -18.19 1.07
N ASN A 479 26.22 -19.08 1.14
CA ASN A 479 26.06 -20.51 1.40
C ASN A 479 26.30 -20.91 2.87
N SER A 480 26.56 -19.95 3.75
CA SER A 480 26.81 -20.26 5.16
C SER A 480 25.56 -20.89 5.79
N LYS A 481 25.72 -22.12 6.28
CA LYS A 481 24.66 -22.90 6.96
C LYS A 481 24.07 -22.19 8.18
N ARG A 482 24.74 -21.14 8.70
CA ARG A 482 24.24 -20.31 9.82
C ARG A 482 23.19 -19.29 9.39
N HIS A 483 22.94 -19.13 8.10
CA HIS A 483 21.93 -18.21 7.57
C HIS A 483 20.73 -19.01 7.04
N HIS A 484 19.98 -19.64 7.93
CA HIS A 484 18.71 -20.34 7.60
C HIS A 484 17.72 -19.45 6.82
N ILE A 485 17.88 -18.14 6.95
CA ILE A 485 17.13 -17.11 6.24
C ILE A 485 17.52 -17.00 4.77
N LEU A 486 18.79 -17.24 4.41
CA LEU A 486 19.22 -17.37 3.01
C LEU A 486 18.64 -18.63 2.38
N PHE A 487 18.49 -19.73 3.12
CA PHE A 487 17.77 -20.90 2.64
C PHE A 487 16.28 -20.58 2.40
N TYR A 488 15.60 -19.86 3.30
CA TYR A 488 14.21 -19.44 3.09
C TYR A 488 14.03 -18.42 1.96
N TYR A 489 14.93 -17.45 1.85
CA TYR A 489 14.92 -16.47 0.77
C TYR A 489 15.26 -17.17 -0.56
N SER A 490 16.23 -18.08 -0.56
CA SER A 490 16.50 -18.94 -1.71
C SER A 490 15.33 -19.87 -1.99
N GLN A 491 14.54 -20.34 -1.03
CA GLN A 491 13.33 -21.11 -1.30
C GLN A 491 12.24 -20.21 -1.90
N LEU A 492 11.98 -19.01 -1.36
CA LEU A 492 11.00 -18.08 -1.94
C LEU A 492 11.40 -17.59 -3.35
N PHE A 493 12.71 -17.41 -3.60
CA PHE A 493 13.23 -16.96 -4.90
C PHE A 493 13.50 -18.13 -5.88
N PHE A 494 13.95 -19.30 -5.42
CA PHE A 494 14.27 -20.49 -6.24
C PHE A 494 13.15 -21.53 -6.37
N VAL A 495 12.19 -21.64 -5.43
CA VAL A 495 10.94 -22.39 -5.69
C VAL A 495 10.16 -21.72 -6.84
N HIS A 496 10.46 -20.45 -7.15
CA HIS A 496 9.96 -19.71 -8.30
C HIS A 496 10.91 -19.65 -9.50
N LYS A 497 12.09 -20.27 -9.43
CA LYS A 497 13.12 -20.29 -10.49
C LYS A 497 13.51 -21.72 -10.91
N ARG A 498 12.57 -22.68 -10.85
CA ARG A 498 12.75 -23.95 -11.57
C ARG A 498 12.65 -23.67 -13.07
N ASN A 499 13.76 -23.26 -13.70
CA ASN A 499 14.13 -23.49 -15.11
C ASN A 499 15.31 -22.63 -15.63
N ILE A 500 16.12 -21.99 -14.77
CA ILE A 500 17.43 -21.52 -15.22
C ILE A 500 18.48 -22.56 -14.81
N ILE A 501 18.84 -23.37 -15.79
CA ILE A 501 20.03 -24.25 -15.77
C ILE A 501 21.24 -23.35 -15.51
N PHE A 502 21.94 -23.60 -14.40
CA PHE A 502 23.27 -23.04 -14.20
C PHE A 502 24.24 -23.75 -15.16
N ILE A 503 24.93 -22.96 -15.99
CA ILE A 503 26.25 -23.30 -16.56
C ILE A 503 27.28 -22.61 -15.69
#